data_AF-A0A2T4Y289-F1
#
_entry.id   AF-A0A2T4Y289-F1
#
_cell.length_a   1.000
_cell.length_b   1.000
_cell.length_c   1.000
_cell.angle_alpha   90.00
_cell.angle_beta   90.00
_cell.angle_gamma   90.00
#
_symmetry.space_group_name_H-M   'P 1'
#
loop_
_entity.id
_entity.type
_entity.pdbx_description
1 polymer ?
#
loop_
_entity_poly.entity_id
_entity_poly.type
_entity_poly.pdbx_seq_one_letter_code
_entity_poly.pdbx_strand_id
1 'polypeptide(L)'
;MTQKISLRNGACDDQKFVISACGFTFQGYRLILNKYGIEASLIRFVGDEISQRDRKNILINQSAHIVVFLGKGIVNLLESLKRLASVLNSLPVIQRVTVYGDIPDSWLYRTLGSLLNSSRQLSLIRIASVSDIIGSLSMHDNIFKDGSRLLRDHSLDYSAKGNFKWLTRREVDVLLSFYRGMSVKELCDTMGLSNKTVYTHRKEGVQKLHLIKQWVNDPHNFNVGESIKRKSQKTDFTEKETEIFNALLKREIFPVYQIITDHNKKGVGFEILIRWNKNGKIVKPVSFLADISNNEIWLKITALVIHAAVSGINKYNGKYYFSVNIPPRLASGNALPDMAKKAIDMLLKPRWAENLVFEFAEDIDVTKDTRIPETMRHLRSTGCRLFLDDCFSNHQTMFPVRQVHFDGLKLDKDIVEHFVANDNDYHLIKAIQLYSDMTGTDCIAEGVDSEEKFEKLAALGVKNFQGYYLSRAVKEDELDRMVRLFS
;
A
#
# COMPACT_ATOMS: atom_id res chain seq x y z
N MET A 1 -0.66 49.14 36.71
CA MET A 1 0.44 48.17 36.85
C MET A 1 -0.07 47.00 37.68
N THR A 2 -0.49 45.93 37.02
CA THR A 2 -1.00 44.72 37.67
C THR A 2 -0.29 43.54 37.02
N GLN A 3 0.73 43.03 37.72
CA GLN A 3 1.43 41.81 37.37
C GLN A 3 0.41 40.67 37.26
N LYS A 4 0.16 40.20 36.04
CA LYS A 4 -0.52 38.92 35.82
C LYS A 4 0.46 37.80 36.18
N ILE A 5 0.20 37.20 37.31
CA ILE A 5 0.81 35.97 37.79
C ILE A 5 0.72 34.90 36.69
N SER A 6 1.87 34.34 36.35
CA SER A 6 2.05 33.21 35.45
C SER A 6 1.29 32.00 35.95
N LEU A 7 0.18 31.66 35.30
CA LEU A 7 -0.43 30.32 35.36
C LEU A 7 0.30 29.38 34.39
N ARG A 8 1.57 29.10 34.71
CA ARG A 8 2.23 27.85 34.32
C ARG A 8 1.93 26.86 35.44
N ASN A 9 0.92 26.02 35.27
CA ASN A 9 0.72 24.83 36.10
C ASN A 9 -0.01 23.76 35.29
N GLY A 10 0.67 22.64 35.01
CA GLY A 10 0.02 21.33 34.90
C GLY A 10 -0.01 20.58 33.58
N ALA A 11 0.75 20.94 32.53
CA ALA A 11 0.92 20.06 31.37
C ALA A 11 2.06 19.07 31.65
N CYS A 12 1.69 17.92 32.20
CA CYS A 12 2.55 16.80 32.59
C CYS A 12 3.46 16.33 31.42
N ASP A 13 4.74 16.09 31.71
CA ASP A 13 5.80 15.57 30.82
C ASP A 13 5.52 14.12 30.34
N ASP A 14 4.37 13.88 29.70
CA ASP A 14 3.94 12.56 29.27
C ASP A 14 4.52 12.26 27.87
N GLN A 15 5.62 11.50 27.81
CA GLN A 15 6.30 11.15 26.56
C GLN A 15 5.98 9.71 26.13
N LYS A 16 5.56 9.54 24.88
CA LYS A 16 5.29 8.22 24.29
C LYS A 16 6.48 7.73 23.46
N PHE A 17 6.96 6.53 23.76
CA PHE A 17 8.04 5.86 23.02
C PHE A 17 7.44 4.77 22.16
N VAL A 18 7.47 4.96 20.84
CA VAL A 18 6.67 4.17 19.91
C VAL A 18 7.52 3.12 19.19
N ILE A 19 7.08 1.87 19.20
CA ILE A 19 7.55 0.80 18.33
C ILE A 19 6.50 0.62 17.23
N SER A 20 6.87 0.86 15.97
CA SER A 20 5.99 0.63 14.82
C SER A 20 6.82 0.18 13.62
N ALA A 21 6.39 -0.89 12.95
CA ALA A 21 6.95 -1.29 11.66
C ALA A 21 6.46 -0.39 10.50
N CYS A 22 5.38 0.38 10.71
CA CYS A 22 4.77 1.26 9.72
C CYS A 22 4.98 2.74 10.09
N GLY A 23 5.63 3.47 9.20
CA GLY A 23 6.12 4.83 9.45
C GLY A 23 5.06 5.90 9.72
N PHE A 24 4.06 6.18 8.88
CA PHE A 24 2.85 5.38 8.80
C PHE A 24 2.00 5.62 10.03
N THR A 25 1.71 4.52 10.69
CA THR A 25 1.04 4.48 11.98
C THR A 25 1.69 5.43 12.99
N PHE A 26 3.03 5.50 13.05
CA PHE A 26 3.72 6.40 13.97
C PHE A 26 3.47 7.89 13.66
N GLN A 27 3.57 8.31 12.40
CA GLN A 27 3.33 9.70 12.01
C GLN A 27 1.89 10.14 12.31
N GLY A 28 0.90 9.31 11.96
CA GLY A 28 -0.50 9.57 12.29
C GLY A 28 -0.71 9.68 13.80
N TYR A 29 -0.17 8.73 14.57
CA TYR A 29 -0.26 8.74 16.03
C TYR A 29 0.40 9.96 16.66
N ARG A 30 1.60 10.35 16.19
CA ARG A 30 2.31 11.55 16.64
C ARG A 30 1.51 12.83 16.37
N LEU A 31 0.91 12.96 15.19
CA LEU A 31 0.08 14.11 14.85
C LEU A 31 -1.16 14.21 15.75
N ILE A 32 -1.75 13.07 16.13
CA ILE A 32 -2.88 13.03 17.07
C ILE A 32 -2.42 13.49 18.45
N LEU A 33 -1.33 12.93 18.97
CA LEU A 33 -0.81 13.25 20.30
C LEU A 33 -0.34 14.71 20.43
N ASN A 34 0.24 15.28 19.38
CA ASN A 34 0.64 16.69 19.35
C ASN A 34 -0.55 17.65 19.58
N LYS A 35 -1.78 17.27 19.17
CA LYS A 35 -2.99 18.08 19.45
C LYS A 35 -3.31 18.18 20.94
N TYR A 36 -2.83 17.22 21.73
CA TYR A 36 -3.02 17.13 23.18
C TYR A 36 -1.76 17.51 23.96
N GLY A 37 -0.72 18.05 23.29
CA GLY A 37 0.54 18.43 23.94
C GLY A 37 1.42 17.25 24.38
N ILE A 38 1.15 16.04 23.87
CA ILE A 38 1.90 14.81 24.20
C ILE A 38 2.97 14.58 23.15
N GLU A 39 4.23 14.47 23.56
CA GLU A 39 5.34 14.18 22.64
C GLU A 39 5.44 12.67 22.34
N ALA A 40 5.66 12.31 21.08
CA ALA A 40 5.89 10.93 20.68
C ALA A 40 7.18 10.77 19.86
N SER A 41 8.04 9.85 20.30
CA SER A 41 9.30 9.52 19.65
C SER A 41 9.33 8.05 19.21
N LEU A 42 9.78 7.79 17.99
CA LEU A 42 9.98 6.43 17.48
C LEU A 42 11.25 5.82 18.10
N ILE A 43 11.14 4.62 18.67
CA ILE A 43 12.28 3.87 19.19
C ILE A 43 13.08 3.29 18.03
N ARG A 44 14.40 3.48 18.01
CA ARG A 44 15.29 2.94 16.99
C ARG A 44 15.95 1.66 17.48
N PHE A 45 16.17 0.75 16.55
CA PHE A 45 16.76 -0.57 16.81
C PHE A 45 17.98 -0.79 15.92
N VAL A 46 19.00 -1.44 16.47
CA VAL A 46 20.13 -1.99 15.71
C VAL A 46 19.84 -3.48 15.53
N GLY A 47 19.30 -3.83 14.36
CA GLY A 47 18.65 -5.12 14.15
C GLY A 47 17.35 -5.22 14.95
N ASP A 48 17.33 -6.14 15.92
CA ASP A 48 16.19 -6.34 16.83
C ASP A 48 16.44 -5.78 18.25
N GLU A 49 17.64 -5.23 18.50
CA GLU A 49 18.03 -4.70 19.81
C GLU A 49 17.85 -3.19 19.90
N ILE A 50 17.35 -2.70 21.03
CA ILE A 50 17.13 -1.26 21.26
C ILE A 50 18.44 -0.47 21.15
N SER A 51 18.40 0.71 20.53
CA SER A 51 19.55 1.61 20.49
C SER A 51 19.94 2.10 21.90
N GLN A 52 21.24 2.25 22.18
CA GLN A 52 21.72 2.78 23.47
C GLN A 52 21.21 4.20 23.76
N ARG A 53 20.98 4.99 22.71
CA ARG A 53 20.44 6.35 22.82
C ARG A 53 19.00 6.32 23.31
N ASP A 54 18.13 5.53 22.67
CA ASP A 54 16.72 5.48 23.04
C ASP A 54 16.53 4.79 24.39
N ARG A 55 17.36 3.79 24.71
CA ARG A 55 17.40 3.20 26.06
C ARG A 55 17.66 4.25 27.13
N LYS A 56 18.69 5.10 26.96
CA LYS A 56 18.98 6.19 27.90
C LYS A 56 17.84 7.20 27.98
N ASN A 57 17.25 7.57 26.86
CA ASN A 57 16.13 8.51 26.82
C ASN A 57 14.91 7.98 27.61
N ILE A 58 14.58 6.70 27.45
CA ILE A 58 13.47 6.05 28.18
C ILE A 58 13.78 6.01 29.70
N LEU A 59 15.04 5.78 30.09
CA LEU A 59 15.43 5.71 31.51
C LEU A 59 15.38 7.06 32.22
N ILE A 60 15.69 8.15 31.52
CA ILE A 60 15.67 9.50 32.10
C ILE A 60 14.23 9.99 32.27
N ASN A 61 13.29 9.51 31.45
CA ASN A 61 11.90 9.91 31.52
C ASN A 61 11.10 9.05 32.53
N GLN A 62 10.75 9.64 33.67
CA GLN A 62 9.98 8.96 34.73
C GLN A 62 8.54 8.62 34.32
N SER A 63 8.01 9.27 33.28
CA SER A 63 6.65 9.09 32.75
C SER A 63 6.65 8.35 31.41
N ALA A 64 7.74 7.64 31.07
CA ALA A 64 7.87 6.94 29.79
C ALA A 64 6.75 5.92 29.58
N HIS A 65 5.93 6.13 28.54
CA HIS A 65 4.92 5.16 28.12
C HIS A 65 5.32 4.54 26.79
N ILE A 66 5.58 3.23 26.79
CA ILE A 66 5.92 2.48 25.59
C ILE A 66 4.64 2.14 24.84
N VAL A 67 4.57 2.50 23.56
CA VAL A 67 3.44 2.21 22.70
C VAL A 67 3.91 1.33 21.56
N VAL A 68 3.24 0.21 21.30
CA VAL A 68 3.61 -0.72 20.24
C VAL A 68 2.45 -0.87 19.28
N PHE A 69 2.68 -0.64 17.99
CA PHE A 69 1.76 -1.01 16.94
C PHE A 69 2.24 -2.33 16.33
N LEU A 70 1.51 -3.41 16.58
CA LEU A 70 1.84 -4.71 16.01
C LEU A 70 1.78 -4.63 14.48
N GLY A 71 2.89 -4.98 13.84
CA GLY A 71 2.99 -4.94 12.39
C GLY A 71 2.04 -5.92 11.70
N LYS A 72 1.53 -5.52 10.53
CA LYS A 72 0.77 -6.42 9.66
C LYS A 72 1.71 -7.38 8.92
N GLY A 73 1.27 -8.63 8.77
CA GLY A 73 2.07 -9.72 8.20
C GLY A 73 3.00 -10.39 9.22
N ILE A 74 3.44 -11.61 8.92
CA ILE A 74 4.15 -12.46 9.89
C ILE A 74 5.48 -11.82 10.34
N VAL A 75 6.27 -11.33 9.40
CA VAL A 75 7.61 -10.76 9.69
C VAL A 75 7.50 -9.56 10.62
N ASN A 76 6.66 -8.58 10.27
CA ASN A 76 6.51 -7.37 11.05
C ASN A 76 5.87 -7.62 12.42
N LEU A 77 4.96 -8.60 12.53
CA LEU A 77 4.41 -9.04 13.81
C LEU A 77 5.52 -9.59 14.71
N LEU A 78 6.28 -10.58 14.23
CA LEU A 78 7.36 -11.20 14.99
C LEU A 78 8.44 -10.18 15.38
N GLU A 79 8.80 -9.28 14.47
CA GLU A 79 9.74 -8.20 14.72
C GLU A 79 9.22 -7.21 15.77
N SER A 80 7.93 -6.85 15.73
CA SER A 80 7.31 -5.97 16.75
C SER A 80 7.36 -6.60 18.14
N LEU A 81 7.06 -7.91 18.24
CA LEU A 81 7.11 -8.66 19.50
C LEU A 81 8.53 -8.78 20.03
N LYS A 82 9.49 -9.10 19.16
CA LYS A 82 10.91 -9.24 19.53
C LYS A 82 11.50 -7.90 19.98
N ARG A 83 11.18 -6.81 19.27
CA ARG A 83 11.58 -5.45 19.62
C ARG A 83 10.98 -5.00 20.94
N LEU A 84 9.68 -5.22 21.17
CA LEU A 84 9.06 -4.95 22.46
C LEU A 84 9.78 -5.71 23.59
N ALA A 85 10.06 -6.99 23.38
CA ALA A 85 10.80 -7.79 24.36
C ALA A 85 12.22 -7.26 24.61
N SER A 86 12.96 -6.85 23.56
CA SER A 86 14.28 -6.21 23.71
C SER A 86 14.20 -4.95 24.57
N VAL A 87 13.23 -4.05 24.27
CA VAL A 87 13.03 -2.83 25.07
C VAL A 87 12.78 -3.21 26.53
N LEU A 88 11.79 -4.05 26.80
CA LEU A 88 11.42 -4.39 28.18
C LEU A 88 12.55 -5.12 28.93
N ASN A 89 13.24 -6.06 28.29
CA ASN A 89 14.35 -6.79 28.91
C ASN A 89 15.56 -5.89 29.21
N SER A 90 15.72 -4.77 28.50
CA SER A 90 16.82 -3.83 28.69
C SER A 90 16.60 -2.80 29.81
N LEU A 91 15.36 -2.68 30.30
CA LEU A 91 14.95 -1.68 31.28
C LEU A 91 14.93 -2.28 32.69
N PRO A 92 15.54 -1.61 33.69
CA PRO A 92 15.58 -2.08 35.08
C PRO A 92 14.25 -1.87 35.82
N VAL A 93 13.36 -1.03 35.27
CA VAL A 93 12.06 -0.66 35.86
C VAL A 93 10.96 -1.07 34.89
N ILE A 94 9.84 -1.57 35.43
CA ILE A 94 8.66 -1.91 34.63
C ILE A 94 8.00 -0.61 34.19
N GLN A 95 7.90 -0.42 32.88
CA GLN A 95 7.24 0.74 32.28
C GLN A 95 5.79 0.44 31.92
N ARG A 96 4.98 1.49 31.79
CA ARG A 96 3.64 1.37 31.20
C ARG A 96 3.80 0.98 29.73
N VAL A 97 3.02 0.00 29.27
CA VAL A 97 3.05 -0.46 27.88
C VAL A 97 1.63 -0.55 27.34
N THR A 98 1.39 -0.01 26.14
CA THR A 98 0.17 -0.26 25.38
C THR A 98 0.50 -0.88 24.03
N VAL A 99 -0.07 -2.05 23.75
CA VAL A 99 0.09 -2.75 22.47
C VAL A 99 -1.21 -2.63 21.68
N TYR A 100 -1.12 -2.02 20.50
CA TYR A 100 -2.19 -1.90 19.54
C TYR A 100 -2.12 -3.05 18.52
N GLY A 101 -3.18 -3.83 18.45
CA GLY A 101 -3.33 -4.92 17.48
C GLY A 101 -4.44 -5.88 17.86
N ASP A 102 -4.95 -6.61 16.87
CA ASP A 102 -6.14 -7.46 17.01
C ASP A 102 -5.77 -8.94 17.20
N ILE A 103 -4.63 -9.24 17.84
CA ILE A 103 -4.16 -10.61 18.08
C ILE A 103 -4.83 -11.18 19.34
N PRO A 104 -5.19 -12.48 19.39
CA PRO A 104 -5.77 -13.09 20.59
C PRO A 104 -4.90 -12.91 21.85
N ASP A 105 -5.52 -12.45 22.92
CA ASP A 105 -4.88 -12.14 24.20
C ASP A 105 -4.04 -13.27 24.78
N SER A 106 -4.63 -14.47 24.88
CA SER A 106 -3.97 -15.63 25.48
C SER A 106 -2.72 -16.02 24.71
N TRP A 107 -2.78 -15.95 23.37
CA TRP A 107 -1.63 -16.20 22.51
C TRP A 107 -0.56 -15.12 22.69
N LEU A 108 -0.95 -13.84 22.72
CA LEU A 108 -0.03 -12.71 22.89
C LEU A 108 0.64 -12.72 24.26
N TYR A 109 -0.14 -12.94 25.33
CA TYR A 109 0.33 -13.03 26.71
C TYR A 109 1.38 -14.13 26.86
N ARG A 110 1.11 -15.33 26.35
CA ARG A 110 2.02 -16.48 26.48
C ARG A 110 3.25 -16.36 25.58
N THR A 111 3.09 -15.79 24.38
CA THR A 111 4.22 -15.51 23.48
C THR A 111 5.15 -14.45 24.09
N LEU A 112 4.62 -13.32 24.56
CA LEU A 112 5.41 -12.31 25.27
C LEU A 112 6.03 -12.88 26.55
N GLY A 113 5.29 -13.71 27.30
CA GLY A 113 5.81 -14.40 28.48
C GLY A 113 7.02 -15.30 28.19
N SER A 114 7.11 -15.87 26.98
CA SER A 114 8.31 -16.60 26.56
C SER A 114 9.47 -15.69 26.12
N LEU A 115 9.21 -14.45 25.73
CA LEU A 115 10.21 -13.51 25.23
C LEU A 115 10.82 -12.65 26.35
N LEU A 116 10.07 -12.42 27.43
CA LEU A 116 10.48 -11.58 28.55
C LEU A 116 11.25 -12.36 29.61
N ASN A 117 12.24 -11.70 30.22
CA ASN A 117 13.04 -12.26 31.30
C ASN A 117 12.28 -12.32 32.64
N SER A 118 11.21 -11.52 32.79
CA SER A 118 10.40 -11.44 34.00
C SER A 118 8.91 -11.37 33.70
N SER A 119 8.13 -12.29 34.28
CA SER A 119 6.67 -12.32 34.15
C SER A 119 5.99 -11.09 34.75
N ARG A 120 6.64 -10.38 35.67
CA ARG A 120 6.11 -9.13 36.26
C ARG A 120 5.87 -8.07 35.20
N GLN A 121 6.65 -8.06 34.12
CA GLN A 121 6.51 -7.10 33.03
C GLN A 121 5.19 -7.25 32.28
N LEU A 122 4.60 -8.45 32.24
CA LEU A 122 3.30 -8.70 31.61
C LEU A 122 2.15 -7.98 32.35
N SER A 123 2.29 -7.76 33.66
CA SER A 123 1.23 -7.21 34.50
C SER A 123 0.87 -5.75 34.20
N LEU A 124 1.75 -5.01 33.50
CA LEU A 124 1.52 -3.63 33.09
C LEU A 124 1.28 -3.46 31.58
N ILE A 125 1.28 -4.57 30.83
CA ILE A 125 0.96 -4.53 29.40
C ILE A 125 -0.55 -4.38 29.25
N ARG A 126 -0.94 -3.31 28.58
CA ARG A 126 -2.30 -3.06 28.15
C ARG A 126 -2.42 -3.30 26.65
N ILE A 127 -3.61 -3.67 26.20
CA ILE A 127 -3.93 -3.87 24.79
C ILE A 127 -5.14 -3.03 24.40
N ALA A 128 -5.13 -2.56 23.16
CA ALA A 128 -6.18 -1.76 22.57
C ALA A 128 -6.29 -2.06 21.07
N SER A 129 -7.46 -1.81 20.49
CA SER A 129 -7.61 -1.77 19.04
C SER A 129 -7.13 -0.41 18.52
N VAL A 130 -6.66 -0.37 17.27
CA VAL A 130 -6.33 0.90 16.61
C VAL A 130 -7.57 1.80 16.50
N SER A 131 -8.76 1.22 16.46
CA SER A 131 -10.04 1.95 16.45
C SER A 131 -10.28 2.77 17.73
N ASP A 132 -9.72 2.35 18.88
CA ASP A 132 -9.84 3.07 20.15
C ASP A 132 -9.14 4.44 20.12
N ILE A 133 -8.08 4.58 19.30
CA ILE A 133 -7.40 5.86 19.04
C ILE A 133 -8.30 6.81 18.25
N ILE A 134 -9.15 6.28 17.37
CA ILE A 134 -10.08 7.09 16.55
C ILE A 134 -11.28 7.52 17.39
N GLY A 135 -11.80 6.63 18.26
CA GLY A 135 -12.89 6.95 19.17
C GLY A 135 -12.56 8.13 20.11
N SER A 136 -11.32 8.22 20.59
CA SER A 136 -10.89 9.33 21.46
C SER A 136 -10.77 10.70 20.75
N LEU A 137 -10.82 10.76 19.43
CA LEU A 137 -10.87 12.01 18.65
C LEU A 137 -12.28 12.60 18.54
N SER A 138 -13.34 11.82 18.82
CA SER A 138 -14.74 12.19 18.59
C SER A 138 -15.41 12.90 19.78
N MET A 139 -14.74 12.96 20.93
CA MET A 139 -15.28 13.54 22.17
C MET A 139 -14.68 14.93 22.38
N HIS A 140 -15.52 15.94 22.62
CA HIS A 140 -15.13 17.34 22.88
C HIS A 140 -14.38 17.56 24.22
N ASP A 141 -13.92 16.50 24.90
CA ASP A 141 -13.12 16.59 26.10
C ASP A 141 -11.64 16.73 25.73
N ASN A 142 -10.94 17.75 26.26
CA ASN A 142 -9.51 18.01 26.10
C ASN A 142 -8.59 16.92 26.73
N ILE A 143 -9.06 15.68 26.93
CA ILE A 143 -8.34 14.60 27.59
C ILE A 143 -8.30 13.37 26.68
N PHE A 144 -7.09 12.93 26.32
CA PHE A 144 -6.87 11.67 25.61
C PHE A 144 -7.26 10.49 26.53
N LYS A 145 -8.47 9.94 26.36
CA LYS A 145 -8.96 8.79 27.13
C LYS A 145 -8.28 7.50 26.66
N ASP A 146 -7.65 6.78 27.59
CA ASP A 146 -7.02 5.49 27.34
C ASP A 146 -8.06 4.36 27.35
N GLY A 147 -8.51 3.95 26.16
CA GLY A 147 -9.44 2.82 25.96
C GLY A 147 -8.79 1.44 26.11
N SER A 148 -7.48 1.37 26.40
CA SER A 148 -6.80 0.08 26.54
C SER A 148 -7.27 -0.68 27.78
N ARG A 149 -7.16 -2.01 27.73
CA ARG A 149 -7.46 -2.93 28.83
C ARG A 149 -6.23 -3.77 29.17
N LEU A 150 -6.17 -4.34 30.37
CA LEU A 150 -5.01 -5.14 30.77
C LEU A 150 -4.92 -6.43 29.93
N LEU A 151 -3.71 -6.79 29.49
CA LEU A 151 -3.45 -8.07 28.85
C LEU A 151 -3.56 -9.19 29.90
N ARG A 152 -4.42 -10.18 29.65
CA ARG A 152 -4.64 -11.31 30.56
C ARG A 152 -4.61 -12.64 29.81
N ASP A 153 -4.21 -13.69 30.52
CA ASP A 153 -4.33 -15.06 30.04
C ASP A 153 -5.75 -15.57 30.32
N HIS A 154 -6.65 -15.36 29.36
CA HIS A 154 -8.01 -15.91 29.41
C HIS A 154 -7.97 -17.39 29.05
N SER A 155 -7.67 -18.26 30.03
CA SER A 155 -7.72 -19.72 29.87
C SER A 155 -9.14 -20.29 29.83
N LEU A 156 -10.16 -19.46 30.05
CA LEU A 156 -11.56 -19.85 30.22
C LEU A 156 -12.49 -18.75 29.69
N ASP A 157 -12.68 -18.67 28.37
CA ASP A 157 -13.91 -18.08 27.83
C ASP A 157 -14.48 -19.01 26.75
N TYR A 158 -15.58 -19.65 27.11
CA TYR A 158 -16.37 -20.57 26.32
C TYR A 158 -17.06 -19.84 25.16
N SER A 159 -16.33 -19.41 24.13
CA SER A 159 -16.97 -18.99 22.86
C SER A 159 -16.03 -18.82 21.66
N ALA A 160 -14.94 -19.59 21.53
CA ALA A 160 -14.40 -19.92 20.19
C ALA A 160 -13.38 -21.05 20.27
N LYS A 161 -13.55 -22.03 19.38
CA LYS A 161 -12.69 -23.20 19.16
C LYS A 161 -11.20 -22.82 19.05
N GLY A 162 -10.36 -23.26 19.98
CA GLY A 162 -8.91 -23.35 19.77
C GLY A 162 -8.05 -23.21 21.02
N ASN A 163 -7.36 -24.27 21.43
CA ASN A 163 -6.27 -24.20 22.41
C ASN A 163 -5.04 -23.57 21.70
N PHE A 164 -4.93 -22.24 21.71
CA PHE A 164 -3.89 -21.53 20.95
C PHE A 164 -2.49 -21.82 21.51
N LYS A 165 -1.73 -22.68 20.84
CA LYS A 165 -0.30 -22.86 21.12
C LYS A 165 0.45 -21.56 20.81
N TRP A 166 1.33 -21.12 21.71
CA TRP A 166 2.10 -19.89 21.60
C TRP A 166 3.54 -20.13 21.12
N LEU A 167 4.19 -19.06 20.64
CA LEU A 167 5.58 -19.12 20.19
C LEU A 167 6.55 -19.00 21.37
N THR A 168 7.60 -19.79 21.32
CA THR A 168 8.76 -19.67 22.21
C THR A 168 9.79 -18.71 21.64
N ARG A 169 10.70 -18.20 22.49
CA ARG A 169 11.82 -17.33 22.04
C ARG A 169 12.61 -17.93 20.89
N ARG A 170 12.98 -19.21 20.99
CA ARG A 170 13.72 -19.92 19.92
C ARG A 170 12.93 -20.03 18.63
N GLU A 171 11.61 -20.26 18.70
CA GLU A 171 10.77 -20.31 17.51
C GLU A 171 10.65 -18.94 16.86
N VAL A 172 10.45 -17.86 17.64
CA VAL A 172 10.44 -16.48 17.11
C VAL A 172 11.75 -16.16 16.40
N ASP A 173 12.89 -16.47 17.02
CA ASP A 173 14.21 -16.20 16.45
C ASP A 173 14.44 -16.99 15.14
N VAL A 174 14.15 -18.29 15.14
CA VAL A 174 14.31 -19.15 13.95
C VAL A 174 13.38 -18.69 12.82
N LEU A 175 12.11 -18.42 13.12
CA LEU A 175 11.14 -17.97 12.12
C LEU A 175 11.52 -16.61 11.54
N LEU A 176 11.88 -15.64 12.38
CA LEU A 176 12.21 -14.30 11.92
C LEU A 176 13.46 -14.31 11.02
N SER A 177 14.50 -15.04 11.41
CA SER A 177 15.70 -15.21 10.58
C SER A 177 15.41 -15.95 9.27
N PHE A 178 14.56 -17.00 9.32
CA PHE A 178 14.13 -17.71 8.12
C PHE A 178 13.37 -16.81 7.14
N TYR A 179 12.38 -16.03 7.62
CA TYR A 179 11.63 -15.11 6.78
C TYR A 179 12.47 -13.91 6.29
N ARG A 180 13.57 -13.57 6.96
CA ARG A 180 14.58 -12.62 6.48
C ARG A 180 15.52 -13.21 5.41
N GLY A 181 15.33 -14.47 5.02
CA GLY A 181 16.06 -15.12 3.94
C GLY A 181 17.36 -15.81 4.37
N MET A 182 17.59 -15.97 5.68
CA MET A 182 18.76 -16.69 6.18
C MET A 182 18.66 -18.18 5.85
N SER A 183 19.73 -18.74 5.30
CA SER A 183 19.80 -20.17 5.00
C SER A 183 19.82 -21.00 6.29
N VAL A 184 19.42 -22.27 6.19
CA VAL A 184 19.45 -23.20 7.35
C VAL A 184 20.88 -23.35 7.90
N LYS A 185 21.89 -23.30 7.02
CA LYS A 185 23.30 -23.38 7.43
C LYS A 185 23.70 -22.16 8.27
N GLU A 186 23.44 -20.96 7.77
CA GLU A 186 23.72 -19.71 8.50
C GLU A 186 22.97 -19.64 9.84
N LEU A 187 21.73 -20.13 9.88
CA LEU A 187 20.93 -20.25 11.11
C LEU A 187 21.58 -21.18 12.14
N CYS A 188 22.02 -22.37 11.72
CA CYS A 188 22.74 -23.31 12.59
C CYS A 188 24.02 -22.68 13.15
N ASP A 189 24.80 -22.03 12.29
CA ASP A 189 26.07 -21.40 12.66
C ASP A 189 25.85 -20.23 13.63
N THR A 190 24.87 -19.37 13.35
CA THR A 190 24.56 -18.17 14.17
C THR A 190 23.97 -18.54 15.53
N MET A 191 23.12 -19.58 15.60
CA MET A 191 22.41 -19.96 16.81
C MET A 191 23.06 -21.09 17.60
N GLY A 192 24.12 -21.72 17.07
CA GLY A 192 24.74 -22.89 17.67
C GLY A 192 23.80 -24.10 17.75
N LEU A 193 22.93 -24.29 16.76
CA LEU A 193 21.89 -25.33 16.74
C LEU A 193 22.15 -26.39 15.67
N SER A 194 21.66 -27.61 15.91
CA SER A 194 21.66 -28.65 14.87
C SER A 194 20.62 -28.35 13.80
N ASN A 195 20.86 -28.81 12.56
CA ASN A 195 19.90 -28.69 11.46
C ASN A 195 18.51 -29.28 11.82
N LYS A 196 18.50 -30.43 12.51
CA LYS A 196 17.26 -31.07 13.01
C LYS A 196 16.52 -30.15 13.99
N THR A 197 17.24 -29.46 14.87
CA THR A 197 16.66 -28.52 15.84
C THR A 197 16.08 -27.28 15.15
N VAL A 198 16.80 -26.69 14.18
CA VAL A 198 16.32 -25.55 13.38
C VAL A 198 15.05 -25.91 12.61
N TYR A 199 15.05 -27.07 11.94
CA TYR A 199 13.88 -27.54 11.20
C TYR A 199 12.67 -27.77 12.12
N THR A 200 12.90 -28.35 13.30
CA THR A 200 11.84 -28.60 14.29
C THR A 200 11.23 -27.28 14.79
N HIS A 201 12.06 -26.32 15.22
CA HIS A 201 11.57 -25.01 15.66
C HIS A 201 10.84 -24.26 14.53
N ARG A 202 11.34 -24.33 13.30
CA ARG A 202 10.65 -23.74 12.14
C ARG A 202 9.28 -24.38 11.94
N LYS A 203 9.19 -25.71 11.92
CA LYS A 203 7.95 -26.46 11.71
C LYS A 203 6.92 -26.16 12.80
N GLU A 204 7.29 -26.31 14.06
CA GLU A 204 6.40 -26.04 15.20
C GLU A 204 5.98 -24.58 15.24
N GLY A 205 6.91 -23.66 14.98
CA GLY A 205 6.64 -22.23 14.93
C GLY A 205 5.62 -21.86 13.84
N VAL A 206 5.77 -22.36 12.62
CA VAL A 206 4.80 -22.12 11.53
C VAL A 206 3.43 -22.70 11.88
N GLN A 207 3.37 -23.89 12.48
CA GLN A 207 2.10 -24.48 12.92
C GLN A 207 1.39 -23.62 13.97
N LYS A 208 2.14 -23.06 14.92
CA LYS A 208 1.61 -22.13 15.93
C LYS A 208 1.14 -20.81 15.32
N LEU A 209 1.86 -20.27 14.34
CA LEU A 209 1.43 -19.09 13.58
C LEU A 209 0.16 -19.34 12.77
N HIS A 210 -0.01 -20.56 12.26
CA HIS A 210 -1.21 -20.92 11.49
C HIS A 210 -2.50 -20.81 12.32
N LEU A 211 -2.41 -21.03 13.63
CA LEU A 211 -3.54 -20.87 14.54
C LEU A 211 -4.03 -19.43 14.61
N ILE A 212 -3.16 -18.44 14.38
CA ILE A 212 -3.52 -17.03 14.40
C ILE A 212 -3.66 -16.41 12.99
N LYS A 213 -3.65 -17.22 11.92
CA LYS A 213 -3.66 -16.73 10.53
C LYS A 213 -4.82 -15.78 10.20
N GLN A 214 -5.99 -15.96 10.81
CA GLN A 214 -7.15 -15.10 10.56
C GLN A 214 -6.99 -13.68 11.10
N TRP A 215 -6.07 -13.47 12.05
CA TRP A 215 -5.72 -12.15 12.60
C TRP A 215 -4.44 -11.58 11.98
N VAL A 216 -3.66 -12.43 11.29
CA VAL A 216 -2.46 -12.05 10.55
C VAL A 216 -2.81 -12.02 9.06
N ASN A 217 -3.21 -10.85 8.55
CA ASN A 217 -3.53 -10.62 7.13
C ASN A 217 -2.32 -10.91 6.19
N ASP A 218 -1.97 -12.18 5.98
CA ASP A 218 -0.88 -12.66 5.14
C ASP A 218 -1.23 -14.06 4.56
N PRO A 219 -1.88 -14.12 3.39
CA PRO A 219 -2.26 -15.38 2.75
C PRO A 219 -1.09 -16.14 2.08
N HIS A 220 0.14 -15.60 2.06
CA HIS A 220 1.22 -16.15 1.22
C HIS A 220 2.40 -16.80 1.96
N ASN A 221 2.52 -16.64 3.28
CA ASN A 221 3.68 -17.17 4.04
C ASN A 221 3.46 -18.52 4.73
N PHE A 222 2.32 -19.19 4.51
CA PHE A 222 2.01 -20.50 5.11
C PHE A 222 2.42 -21.70 4.26
N ASN A 223 3.03 -21.49 3.08
CA ASN A 223 3.47 -22.58 2.22
C ASN A 223 4.85 -23.08 2.65
N VAL A 224 4.87 -24.32 3.16
CA VAL A 224 6.09 -25.06 3.47
C VAL A 224 6.73 -25.49 2.15
N GLY A 225 7.76 -24.75 1.74
CA GLY A 225 8.64 -25.13 0.65
C GLY A 225 8.37 -24.37 -0.64
N GLU A 226 9.05 -23.24 -0.81
CA GLU A 226 9.74 -22.91 -2.05
C GLU A 226 10.67 -21.72 -1.80
N SER A 227 11.91 -21.87 -2.24
CA SER A 227 13.03 -20.96 -1.97
C SER A 227 12.86 -19.65 -2.72
N ILE A 228 12.42 -18.60 -2.04
CA ILE A 228 12.41 -17.23 -2.61
C ILE A 228 13.61 -16.46 -2.07
N LYS A 229 14.65 -16.32 -2.90
CA LYS A 229 15.69 -15.31 -2.72
C LYS A 229 15.05 -13.93 -2.88
N ARG A 230 14.82 -13.21 -1.79
CA ARG A 230 14.55 -11.76 -1.82
C ARG A 230 15.59 -11.04 -0.97
N LYS A 231 16.40 -10.22 -1.64
CA LYS A 231 17.34 -9.28 -1.02
C LYS A 231 16.56 -8.37 -0.07
N SER A 232 16.90 -8.43 1.20
CA SER A 232 16.52 -7.46 2.22
C SER A 232 17.03 -6.06 1.78
N GLN A 233 16.14 -5.18 1.35
CA GLN A 233 16.44 -3.76 1.19
C GLN A 233 15.84 -2.97 2.36
N LYS A 234 16.70 -2.16 2.98
CA LYS A 234 16.44 -1.29 4.12
C LYS A 234 15.15 -0.47 3.94
N THR A 235 14.28 -0.50 4.94
CA THR A 235 12.99 0.21 5.03
C THR A 235 13.12 1.58 5.70
N ASP A 236 13.93 2.48 5.16
CA ASP A 236 13.84 3.89 5.51
C ASP A 236 13.37 4.65 4.25
N PHE A 237 12.32 5.45 4.39
CA PHE A 237 11.89 6.37 3.34
C PHE A 237 12.99 7.39 3.08
N THR A 238 13.30 7.65 1.82
CA THR A 238 14.11 8.83 1.45
C THR A 238 13.37 10.12 1.83
N GLU A 239 14.07 11.26 1.87
CA GLU A 239 13.43 12.56 2.12
C GLU A 239 12.33 12.85 1.08
N LYS A 240 12.60 12.54 -0.20
CA LYS A 240 11.64 12.67 -1.31
C LYS A 240 10.41 11.79 -1.09
N GLU A 241 10.61 10.53 -0.74
CA GLU A 241 9.51 9.60 -0.47
C GLU A 241 8.69 10.03 0.76
N THR A 242 9.33 10.59 1.79
CA THR A 242 8.65 11.17 2.96
C THR A 242 7.80 12.38 2.56
N GLU A 243 8.31 13.25 1.69
CA GLU A 243 7.59 14.41 1.17
C GLU A 243 6.33 13.98 0.40
N ILE A 244 6.48 13.06 -0.55
CA ILE A 244 5.36 12.53 -1.37
C ILE A 244 4.32 11.86 -0.49
N PHE A 245 4.76 11.09 0.50
CA PHE A 245 3.85 10.47 1.43
C PHE A 245 3.06 11.50 2.25
N ASN A 246 3.72 12.52 2.77
CA ASN A 246 3.04 13.60 3.50
C ASN A 246 2.06 14.35 2.59
N ALA A 247 2.41 14.57 1.32
CA ALA A 247 1.53 15.18 0.33
C ALA A 247 0.28 14.32 0.05
N LEU A 248 0.42 12.99 -0.01
CA LEU A 248 -0.73 12.07 -0.10
C LEU A 248 -1.65 12.20 1.13
N LEU A 249 -1.09 12.24 2.35
CA LEU A 249 -1.88 12.41 3.57
C LEU A 249 -2.63 13.75 3.63
N LYS A 250 -1.98 14.81 3.16
CA LYS A 250 -2.56 16.16 3.10
C LYS A 250 -3.51 16.37 1.91
N ARG A 251 -3.72 15.35 1.07
CA ARG A 251 -4.49 15.43 -0.19
C ARG A 251 -3.96 16.51 -1.14
N GLU A 252 -2.66 16.80 -1.07
CA GLU A 252 -1.96 17.67 -2.00
C GLU A 252 -1.68 16.95 -3.33
N ILE A 253 -1.59 15.61 -3.30
CA ILE A 253 -1.63 14.75 -4.48
C ILE A 253 -3.08 14.31 -4.70
N PHE A 254 -3.61 14.58 -5.89
CA PHE A 254 -5.02 14.39 -6.20
C PHE A 254 -5.21 13.92 -7.66
N PRO A 255 -6.32 13.21 -7.95
CA PRO A 255 -6.66 12.78 -9.30
C PRO A 255 -7.19 13.96 -10.15
N VAL A 256 -6.90 13.92 -11.44
CA VAL A 256 -7.51 14.70 -12.50
C VAL A 256 -7.92 13.74 -13.62
N TYR A 257 -8.89 14.15 -14.43
CA TYR A 257 -9.60 13.26 -15.35
C TYR A 257 -9.50 13.80 -16.76
N GLN A 258 -8.97 13.00 -17.69
CA GLN A 258 -8.94 13.36 -19.10
C GLN A 258 -9.94 12.51 -19.86
N ILE A 259 -10.85 13.15 -20.60
CA ILE A 259 -11.90 12.45 -21.34
C ILE A 259 -11.30 11.72 -22.55
N ILE A 260 -11.86 10.56 -22.83
CA ILE A 260 -11.66 9.77 -24.04
C ILE A 260 -12.98 9.77 -24.80
N THR A 261 -12.95 10.07 -26.10
CA THR A 261 -14.16 10.20 -26.92
C THR A 261 -14.15 9.24 -28.10
N ASP A 262 -15.34 8.89 -28.59
CA ASP A 262 -15.48 8.22 -29.89
C ASP A 262 -15.24 9.19 -31.07
N HIS A 263 -15.35 8.68 -32.30
CA HIS A 263 -15.27 9.47 -33.53
C HIS A 263 -16.35 10.56 -33.67
N ASN A 264 -17.47 10.45 -32.95
CA ASN A 264 -18.52 11.47 -32.90
C ASN A 264 -18.28 12.51 -31.79
N LYS A 265 -17.11 12.48 -31.14
CA LYS A 265 -16.76 13.32 -29.99
C LYS A 265 -17.71 13.10 -28.80
N LYS A 266 -18.29 11.91 -28.66
CA LYS A 266 -19.03 11.49 -27.46
C LYS A 266 -18.08 10.82 -26.48
N GLY A 267 -18.18 11.17 -25.21
CA GLY A 267 -17.37 10.58 -24.15
C GLY A 267 -17.65 9.08 -24.03
N VAL A 268 -16.59 8.28 -23.98
CA VAL A 268 -16.66 6.83 -23.74
C VAL A 268 -16.00 6.44 -22.42
N GLY A 269 -15.02 7.22 -21.98
CA GLY A 269 -14.32 6.99 -20.71
C GLY A 269 -13.45 8.16 -20.27
N PHE A 270 -12.75 7.96 -19.17
CA PHE A 270 -11.80 8.92 -18.61
C PHE A 270 -10.53 8.21 -18.15
N GLU A 271 -9.37 8.76 -18.50
CA GLU A 271 -8.11 8.40 -17.87
C GLU A 271 -7.92 9.23 -16.60
N ILE A 272 -7.59 8.55 -15.50
CA ILE A 272 -7.29 9.19 -14.22
C ILE A 272 -5.78 9.39 -14.10
N LEU A 273 -5.38 10.64 -14.16
CA LEU A 273 -4.00 11.07 -13.97
C LEU A 273 -3.85 11.68 -12.58
N ILE A 274 -2.66 11.59 -11.99
CA ILE A 274 -2.39 12.29 -10.72
C ILE A 274 -1.73 13.65 -10.96
N ARG A 275 -1.96 14.60 -10.06
CA ARG A 275 -1.29 15.90 -9.98
C ARG A 275 -0.89 16.18 -8.54
N TRP A 276 0.20 16.91 -8.35
CA TRP A 276 0.59 17.39 -7.02
C TRP A 276 0.51 18.91 -6.96
N ASN A 277 -0.31 19.44 -6.04
CA ASN A 277 -0.28 20.85 -5.67
C ASN A 277 0.82 21.10 -4.63
N LYS A 278 2.00 21.51 -5.10
CA LYS A 278 3.13 21.88 -4.25
C LYS A 278 3.12 23.39 -4.04
N ASN A 279 2.60 23.84 -2.90
CA ASN A 279 2.53 25.26 -2.51
C ASN A 279 1.85 26.17 -3.57
N GLY A 280 0.72 25.73 -4.12
CA GLY A 280 -0.03 26.47 -5.15
C GLY A 280 0.41 26.17 -6.58
N LYS A 281 1.53 25.46 -6.80
CA LYS A 281 2.00 25.07 -8.12
C LYS A 281 1.61 23.62 -8.43
N ILE A 282 0.97 23.40 -9.57
CA ILE A 282 0.63 22.06 -10.05
C ILE A 282 1.85 21.40 -10.71
N VAL A 283 2.21 20.23 -10.21
CA VAL A 283 3.34 19.41 -10.67
C VAL A 283 2.81 18.10 -11.28
N LYS A 284 3.43 17.69 -12.39
CA LYS A 284 3.10 16.45 -13.13
C LYS A 284 3.79 15.22 -12.54
N PRO A 285 3.22 14.01 -12.70
CA PRO A 285 3.72 12.77 -12.12
C PRO A 285 5.19 12.50 -12.43
N VAL A 286 5.61 12.66 -13.69
CA VAL A 286 7.01 12.46 -14.12
C VAL A 286 8.02 13.19 -13.22
N SER A 287 7.69 14.40 -12.77
CA SER A 287 8.61 15.22 -11.96
C SER A 287 8.76 14.73 -10.51
N PHE A 288 7.78 14.01 -9.95
CA PHE A 288 7.82 13.58 -8.54
C PHE A 288 7.82 12.08 -8.34
N LEU A 289 7.32 11.30 -9.29
CA LEU A 289 7.29 9.83 -9.23
C LEU A 289 8.62 9.16 -9.63
N ALA A 290 9.53 9.91 -10.25
CA ALA A 290 10.86 9.40 -10.58
C ALA A 290 11.58 8.88 -9.32
N ASP A 291 12.30 7.76 -9.45
CA ASP A 291 13.16 7.20 -8.40
C ASP A 291 12.46 6.79 -7.10
N ILE A 292 11.14 6.60 -7.09
CA ILE A 292 10.44 6.03 -5.92
C ILE A 292 10.71 4.53 -5.88
N SER A 293 11.38 4.09 -4.81
CA SER A 293 11.71 2.70 -4.55
C SER A 293 10.69 2.01 -3.65
N ASN A 294 10.06 2.77 -2.75
CA ASN A 294 9.20 2.23 -1.72
C ASN A 294 7.84 1.77 -2.27
N ASN A 295 7.55 0.47 -2.09
CA ASN A 295 6.32 -0.15 -2.58
C ASN A 295 5.05 0.42 -1.92
N GLU A 296 5.12 0.88 -0.67
CA GLU A 296 3.96 1.39 0.06
C GLU A 296 3.42 2.71 -0.52
N ILE A 297 4.29 3.56 -1.06
CA ILE A 297 3.89 4.79 -1.76
C ILE A 297 3.15 4.44 -3.05
N TRP A 298 3.68 3.50 -3.83
CA TRP A 298 3.01 3.02 -5.05
C TRP A 298 1.65 2.41 -4.76
N LEU A 299 1.53 1.60 -3.69
CA LEU A 299 0.25 1.05 -3.26
C LEU A 299 -0.77 2.14 -2.91
N LYS A 300 -0.34 3.23 -2.25
CA LYS A 300 -1.24 4.34 -1.86
C LYS A 300 -1.66 5.20 -3.03
N ILE A 301 -0.74 5.49 -3.95
CA ILE A 301 -1.06 6.22 -5.20
C ILE A 301 -2.06 5.41 -6.03
N THR A 302 -1.81 4.10 -6.17
CA THR A 302 -2.69 3.20 -6.93
C THR A 302 -4.07 3.10 -6.28
N ALA A 303 -4.13 2.97 -4.95
CA ALA A 303 -5.40 2.97 -4.22
C ALA A 303 -6.16 4.30 -4.37
N LEU A 304 -5.46 5.44 -4.40
CA LEU A 304 -6.08 6.76 -4.62
C LEU A 304 -6.78 6.83 -5.99
N VAL A 305 -6.10 6.42 -7.07
CA VAL A 305 -6.67 6.46 -8.42
C VAL A 305 -7.76 5.40 -8.63
N ILE A 306 -7.62 4.20 -8.06
CA ILE A 306 -8.67 3.16 -8.10
C ILE A 306 -9.93 3.66 -7.37
N HIS A 307 -9.78 4.29 -6.21
CA HIS A 307 -10.91 4.87 -5.49
C HIS A 307 -11.60 5.96 -6.30
N ALA A 308 -10.82 6.81 -6.98
CA ALA A 308 -11.34 7.84 -7.88
C ALA A 308 -12.10 7.23 -9.07
N ALA A 309 -11.63 6.11 -9.63
CA ALA A 309 -12.30 5.38 -10.69
C ALA A 309 -13.65 4.81 -10.23
N VAL A 310 -13.67 4.08 -9.11
CA VAL A 310 -14.90 3.54 -8.52
C VAL A 310 -15.92 4.65 -8.24
N SER A 311 -15.47 5.78 -7.68
CA SER A 311 -16.31 6.96 -7.45
C SER A 311 -16.94 7.46 -8.75
N GLY A 312 -16.13 7.63 -9.81
CA GLY A 312 -16.60 8.04 -11.13
C GLY A 312 -17.60 7.07 -11.76
N ILE A 313 -17.29 5.76 -11.72
CA ILE A 313 -18.16 4.69 -12.25
C ILE A 313 -19.52 4.73 -11.55
N ASN A 314 -19.54 4.83 -10.23
CA ASN A 314 -20.77 4.92 -9.45
C ASN A 314 -21.54 6.21 -9.73
N LYS A 315 -20.85 7.36 -9.76
CA LYS A 315 -21.44 8.69 -10.02
C LYS A 315 -22.20 8.73 -11.35
N TYR A 316 -21.65 8.09 -12.38
CA TYR A 316 -22.25 8.08 -13.72
C TYR A 316 -22.95 6.76 -14.08
N ASN A 317 -23.34 5.97 -13.08
CA ASN A 317 -24.13 4.74 -13.25
C ASN A 317 -23.52 3.73 -14.25
N GLY A 318 -22.19 3.63 -14.27
CA GLY A 318 -21.46 2.78 -15.20
C GLY A 318 -21.63 3.14 -16.68
N LYS A 319 -21.97 4.40 -17.00
CA LYS A 319 -22.06 4.90 -18.38
C LYS A 319 -20.67 5.05 -19.04
N TYR A 320 -19.66 5.38 -18.25
CA TYR A 320 -18.30 5.64 -18.72
C TYR A 320 -17.33 4.71 -18.00
N TYR A 321 -16.29 4.27 -18.71
CA TYR A 321 -15.16 3.61 -18.06
C TYR A 321 -14.17 4.62 -17.48
N PHE A 322 -13.44 4.20 -16.45
CA PHE A 322 -12.38 4.97 -15.82
C PHE A 322 -11.12 4.11 -15.80
N SER A 323 -10.06 4.61 -16.42
CA SER A 323 -8.79 3.91 -16.53
C SER A 323 -7.75 4.46 -15.56
N VAL A 324 -6.90 3.55 -15.05
CA VAL A 324 -5.82 3.86 -14.11
C VAL A 324 -4.52 3.22 -14.57
N ASN A 325 -3.45 4.01 -14.60
CA ASN A 325 -2.10 3.54 -14.91
C ASN A 325 -1.56 2.63 -13.78
N ILE A 326 -0.99 1.49 -14.16
CA ILE A 326 -0.37 0.53 -13.25
C ILE A 326 1.14 0.67 -13.26
N PRO A 327 1.78 0.97 -12.11
CA PRO A 327 3.23 1.03 -12.05
C PRO A 327 3.82 -0.38 -12.21
N PRO A 328 4.96 -0.55 -12.93
CA PRO A 328 5.59 -1.85 -13.15
C PRO A 328 5.83 -2.67 -11.88
N ARG A 329 6.12 -1.99 -10.76
CA ARG A 329 6.36 -2.61 -9.45
C ARG A 329 5.15 -3.34 -8.87
N LEU A 330 3.92 -2.97 -9.29
CA LEU A 330 2.67 -3.58 -8.85
C LEU A 330 2.08 -4.54 -9.89
N ALA A 331 2.73 -4.71 -11.04
CA ALA A 331 2.26 -5.60 -12.10
C ALA A 331 2.37 -7.10 -11.74
N SER A 332 3.11 -7.43 -10.67
CA SER A 332 3.36 -8.80 -10.22
C SER A 332 2.86 -9.04 -8.80
N GLY A 333 2.14 -10.14 -8.59
CA GLY A 333 1.65 -10.61 -7.29
C GLY A 333 0.22 -10.18 -6.99
N ASN A 334 -0.23 -10.40 -5.75
CA ASN A 334 -1.66 -10.29 -5.42
C ASN A 334 -2.12 -8.92 -4.93
N ALA A 335 -1.22 -7.94 -4.78
CA ALA A 335 -1.58 -6.63 -4.28
C ALA A 335 -2.60 -5.92 -5.17
N LEU A 336 -2.38 -5.91 -6.49
CA LEU A 336 -3.28 -5.26 -7.43
C LEU A 336 -4.61 -6.02 -7.59
N PRO A 337 -4.64 -7.36 -7.71
CA PRO A 337 -5.90 -8.11 -7.66
C PRO A 337 -6.70 -7.94 -6.37
N ASP A 338 -6.04 -7.90 -5.20
CA ASP A 338 -6.71 -7.63 -3.93
C ASP A 338 -7.32 -6.22 -3.88
N MET A 339 -6.65 -5.23 -4.48
CA MET A 339 -7.20 -3.88 -4.65
C MET A 339 -8.38 -3.87 -5.59
N ALA A 340 -8.30 -4.55 -6.74
CA ALA A 340 -9.37 -4.66 -7.72
C ALA A 340 -10.62 -5.32 -7.10
N LYS A 341 -10.45 -6.41 -6.35
CA LYS A 341 -11.54 -7.06 -5.63
C LYS A 341 -12.26 -6.12 -4.67
N LYS A 342 -11.51 -5.39 -3.84
CA LYS A 342 -12.08 -4.38 -2.92
C LYS A 342 -12.77 -3.25 -3.68
N ALA A 343 -12.20 -2.82 -4.81
CA ALA A 343 -12.79 -1.78 -5.65
C ALA A 343 -14.14 -2.22 -6.24
N ILE A 344 -14.23 -3.48 -6.67
CA ILE A 344 -15.47 -4.08 -7.19
C ILE A 344 -16.52 -4.19 -6.09
N ASP A 345 -16.13 -4.58 -4.87
CA ASP A 345 -17.04 -4.63 -3.72
C ASP A 345 -17.62 -3.24 -3.37
N MET A 346 -16.97 -2.15 -3.81
CA MET A 346 -17.42 -0.77 -3.63
C MET A 346 -18.28 -0.25 -4.80
N LEU A 347 -18.43 -1.00 -5.89
CA LEU A 347 -19.32 -0.62 -6.99
C LEU A 347 -20.78 -0.82 -6.60
N LEU A 348 -21.66 0.10 -7.00
CA LEU A 348 -23.10 -0.02 -6.73
C LEU A 348 -23.75 -1.19 -7.49
N LYS A 349 -23.16 -1.59 -8.62
CA LYS A 349 -23.56 -2.79 -9.35
C LYS A 349 -22.32 -3.59 -9.77
N PRO A 350 -22.21 -4.88 -9.40
CA PRO A 350 -21.06 -5.71 -9.74
C PRO A 350 -20.77 -5.79 -11.24
N ARG A 351 -21.81 -5.72 -12.09
CA ARG A 351 -21.66 -5.72 -13.56
C ARG A 351 -20.85 -4.55 -14.12
N TRP A 352 -20.67 -3.48 -13.34
CA TRP A 352 -19.88 -2.32 -13.76
C TRP A 352 -18.36 -2.53 -13.57
N ALA A 353 -17.91 -3.71 -13.16
CA ALA A 353 -16.48 -4.04 -13.07
C ALA A 353 -15.73 -3.78 -14.39
N GLU A 354 -16.37 -4.00 -15.55
CA GLU A 354 -15.80 -3.73 -16.88
C GLU A 354 -15.44 -2.26 -17.14
N ASN A 355 -16.04 -1.36 -16.36
CA ASN A 355 -15.77 0.07 -16.41
C ASN A 355 -14.55 0.48 -15.58
N LEU A 356 -13.98 -0.42 -14.78
CA LEU A 356 -12.67 -0.23 -14.16
C LEU A 356 -11.60 -0.82 -15.06
N VAL A 357 -10.79 0.06 -15.66
CA VAL A 357 -9.77 -0.31 -16.64
C VAL A 357 -8.38 -0.13 -16.03
N PHE A 358 -7.52 -1.13 -16.19
CA PHE A 358 -6.13 -1.06 -15.75
C PHE A 358 -5.20 -0.92 -16.96
N GLU A 359 -4.41 0.13 -16.99
CA GLU A 359 -3.47 0.43 -18.09
C GLU A 359 -2.08 -0.05 -17.69
N PHE A 360 -1.48 -0.90 -18.51
CA PHE A 360 -0.14 -1.44 -18.30
C PHE A 360 0.76 -0.92 -19.42
N ALA A 361 1.84 -0.24 -19.06
CA ALA A 361 2.83 0.22 -20.03
C ALA A 361 3.49 -0.95 -20.77
N GLU A 362 3.85 -0.72 -22.03
CA GLU A 362 4.55 -1.69 -22.87
C GLU A 362 5.92 -2.14 -22.27
N ASP A 363 6.52 -1.34 -21.38
CA ASP A 363 7.84 -1.59 -20.78
C ASP A 363 7.80 -2.64 -19.66
N ILE A 364 6.59 -3.04 -19.27
CA ILE A 364 6.34 -4.13 -18.34
C ILE A 364 6.64 -5.44 -19.05
N ASP A 365 7.88 -5.92 -18.91
CA ASP A 365 8.33 -7.16 -19.50
C ASP A 365 7.66 -8.38 -18.84
N VAL A 366 6.56 -8.82 -19.44
CA VAL A 366 5.78 -9.99 -19.00
C VAL A 366 6.54 -11.32 -19.10
N THR A 367 7.67 -11.38 -19.81
CA THR A 367 8.49 -12.61 -19.94
C THR A 367 9.48 -12.78 -18.79
N LYS A 368 9.88 -11.69 -18.13
CA LYS A 368 10.83 -11.73 -17.00
C LYS A 368 10.22 -12.28 -15.72
N ASP A 369 8.90 -12.24 -15.58
CA ASP A 369 8.19 -12.71 -14.40
C ASP A 369 6.85 -13.34 -14.78
N THR A 370 6.77 -14.67 -14.67
CA THR A 370 5.56 -15.46 -15.01
C THR A 370 4.35 -15.07 -14.17
N ARG A 371 4.55 -14.41 -13.02
CA ARG A 371 3.47 -13.93 -12.17
C ARG A 371 2.78 -12.69 -12.75
N ILE A 372 3.39 -11.95 -13.66
CA ILE A 372 2.74 -10.78 -14.28
C ILE A 372 1.54 -11.23 -15.15
N PRO A 373 1.70 -12.17 -16.11
CA PRO A 373 0.55 -12.75 -16.82
C PRO A 373 -0.50 -13.37 -15.90
N GLU A 374 -0.11 -13.99 -14.79
CA GLU A 374 -1.05 -14.52 -13.79
C GLU A 374 -1.85 -13.42 -13.11
N THR A 375 -1.18 -12.33 -12.72
CA THR A 375 -1.79 -11.14 -12.10
C THR A 375 -2.80 -10.51 -13.05
N MET A 376 -2.42 -10.30 -14.32
CA MET A 376 -3.28 -9.78 -15.37
C MET A 376 -4.50 -10.69 -15.62
N ARG A 377 -4.29 -12.01 -15.71
CA ARG A 377 -5.41 -12.97 -15.82
C ARG A 377 -6.34 -12.91 -14.62
N HIS A 378 -5.79 -12.76 -13.42
CA HIS A 378 -6.60 -12.66 -12.22
C HIS A 378 -7.43 -11.36 -12.22
N LEU A 379 -6.85 -10.23 -12.62
CA LEU A 379 -7.59 -8.97 -12.79
C LEU A 379 -8.76 -9.13 -13.77
N ARG A 380 -8.53 -9.74 -14.93
CA ARG A 380 -9.61 -10.00 -15.90
C ARG A 380 -10.69 -10.93 -15.34
N SER A 381 -10.31 -11.93 -14.53
CA SER A 381 -11.29 -12.83 -13.88
C SER A 381 -12.22 -12.10 -12.91
N THR A 382 -11.87 -10.89 -12.48
CA THR A 382 -12.74 -10.03 -11.66
C THR A 382 -13.74 -9.20 -12.48
N GLY A 383 -13.66 -9.26 -13.82
CA GLY A 383 -14.51 -8.50 -14.74
C GLY A 383 -13.92 -7.17 -15.19
N CYS A 384 -12.78 -6.76 -14.64
CA CYS A 384 -12.06 -5.55 -15.07
C CYS A 384 -11.41 -5.74 -16.45
N ARG A 385 -11.27 -4.63 -17.19
CA ARG A 385 -10.58 -4.62 -18.49
C ARG A 385 -9.12 -4.22 -18.36
N LEU A 386 -8.28 -4.71 -19.27
CA LEU A 386 -6.85 -4.38 -19.33
C LEU A 386 -6.53 -3.66 -20.62
N PHE A 387 -5.87 -2.51 -20.53
CA PHE A 387 -5.36 -1.78 -21.68
C PHE A 387 -3.83 -1.86 -21.72
N LEU A 388 -3.27 -1.97 -22.92
CA LEU A 388 -1.83 -1.81 -23.16
C LEU A 388 -1.56 -0.34 -23.48
N ASP A 389 -0.71 0.29 -22.68
CA ASP A 389 -0.37 1.70 -22.74
C ASP A 389 0.97 1.93 -23.45
N ASP A 390 1.18 3.13 -23.98
CA ASP A 390 2.40 3.55 -24.69
C ASP A 390 2.80 2.68 -25.90
N CYS A 391 1.82 2.14 -26.65
CA CYS A 391 2.10 1.25 -27.80
C CYS A 391 2.91 1.98 -28.87
N PHE A 392 4.01 1.35 -29.31
CA PHE A 392 4.92 1.86 -30.35
C PHE A 392 5.67 3.14 -29.97
N SER A 393 5.89 3.38 -28.67
CA SER A 393 6.80 4.42 -28.22
C SER A 393 8.24 4.15 -28.70
N ASN A 394 9.03 5.22 -28.92
CA ASN A 394 10.37 5.18 -29.54
C ASN A 394 11.42 4.27 -28.88
N HIS A 395 11.16 3.75 -27.67
CA HIS A 395 12.12 3.01 -26.85
C HIS A 395 11.67 1.57 -26.52
N GLN A 396 10.58 1.09 -27.14
CA GLN A 396 9.92 -0.14 -26.74
C GLN A 396 9.74 -1.10 -27.93
N THR A 397 9.92 -2.39 -27.66
CA THR A 397 10.05 -3.45 -28.69
C THR A 397 9.17 -4.66 -28.40
N MET A 398 8.30 -4.57 -27.39
CA MET A 398 7.59 -5.72 -26.86
C MET A 398 6.11 -5.53 -27.06
N PHE A 399 5.52 -6.29 -27.98
CA PHE A 399 4.06 -6.33 -28.12
C PHE A 399 3.52 -7.62 -27.43
N PRO A 400 3.17 -7.58 -26.12
CA PRO A 400 2.91 -8.78 -25.31
C PRO A 400 1.59 -9.50 -25.59
N VAL A 401 0.87 -9.14 -26.67
CA VAL A 401 -0.47 -9.66 -27.00
C VAL A 401 -0.52 -11.18 -27.24
N ARG A 402 0.64 -11.81 -27.49
CA ARG A 402 0.72 -13.28 -27.61
C ARG A 402 0.56 -13.99 -26.26
N GLN A 403 0.83 -13.29 -25.16
CA GLN A 403 0.89 -13.85 -23.80
C GLN A 403 -0.26 -13.36 -22.93
N VAL A 404 -0.74 -12.14 -23.18
CA VAL A 404 -1.81 -11.50 -22.45
C VAL A 404 -2.84 -10.95 -23.42
N HIS A 405 -4.11 -11.19 -23.11
CA HIS A 405 -5.21 -10.58 -23.85
C HIS A 405 -5.52 -9.21 -23.26
N PHE A 406 -5.43 -8.18 -24.09
CA PHE A 406 -5.81 -6.81 -23.75
C PHE A 406 -7.13 -6.47 -24.42
N ASP A 407 -7.98 -5.76 -23.68
CA ASP A 407 -9.29 -5.30 -24.13
C ASP A 407 -9.16 -3.94 -24.85
N GLY A 408 -8.02 -3.24 -24.73
CA GLY A 408 -7.70 -2.02 -25.48
C GLY A 408 -6.20 -1.79 -25.69
N LEU A 409 -5.85 -1.08 -26.76
CA LEU A 409 -4.49 -0.67 -27.14
C LEU A 409 -4.46 0.85 -27.26
N LYS A 410 -3.60 1.51 -26.49
CA LYS A 410 -3.42 2.96 -26.52
C LYS A 410 -2.15 3.28 -27.30
N LEU A 411 -2.31 3.97 -28.43
CA LEU A 411 -1.21 4.42 -29.29
C LEU A 411 -0.51 5.58 -28.58
N ASP A 412 0.80 5.46 -28.38
CA ASP A 412 1.59 6.49 -27.72
C ASP A 412 1.50 7.84 -28.45
N LYS A 413 1.67 8.93 -27.70
CA LYS A 413 1.67 10.26 -28.27
C LYS A 413 2.76 10.41 -29.34
N ASP A 414 3.94 9.80 -29.20
CA ASP A 414 5.03 10.01 -30.15
C ASP A 414 4.66 9.52 -31.55
N ILE A 415 4.02 8.36 -31.70
CA ILE A 415 3.60 7.86 -33.02
C ILE A 415 2.45 8.71 -33.59
N VAL A 416 1.51 9.17 -32.74
CA VAL A 416 0.41 10.06 -33.15
C VAL A 416 0.90 11.47 -33.52
N GLU A 417 2.05 11.89 -33.02
CA GLU A 417 2.66 13.17 -33.40
C GLU A 417 3.15 13.16 -34.85
N HIS A 418 3.78 12.06 -35.28
CA HIS A 418 4.55 12.01 -36.52
C HIS A 418 3.84 11.32 -37.69
N PHE A 419 2.79 10.52 -37.46
CA PHE A 419 2.16 9.69 -38.51
C PHE A 419 1.61 10.45 -39.72
N VAL A 420 1.31 11.74 -39.58
CA VAL A 420 0.84 12.57 -40.70
C VAL A 420 1.92 12.76 -41.76
N ALA A 421 3.19 12.85 -41.35
CA ALA A 421 4.33 13.12 -42.21
C ALA A 421 5.30 11.93 -42.33
N ASN A 422 4.96 10.80 -41.71
CA ASN A 422 5.76 9.59 -41.68
C ASN A 422 4.94 8.37 -42.11
N ASP A 423 5.20 7.88 -43.33
CA ASP A 423 4.50 6.72 -43.90
C ASP A 423 4.68 5.44 -43.06
N ASN A 424 5.82 5.26 -42.39
CA ASN A 424 6.04 4.09 -41.54
C ASN A 424 5.10 4.09 -40.33
N ASP A 425 5.00 5.24 -39.64
CA ASP A 425 4.10 5.41 -38.49
C ASP A 425 2.64 5.26 -38.94
N TYR A 426 2.28 5.84 -40.08
CA TYR A 426 0.95 5.67 -40.69
C TYR A 426 0.62 4.19 -40.95
N HIS A 427 1.55 3.43 -41.56
CA HIS A 427 1.36 2.01 -41.83
C HIS A 427 1.30 1.17 -40.56
N LEU A 428 2.04 1.54 -39.53
CA LEU A 428 2.01 0.86 -38.23
C LEU A 428 0.68 1.06 -37.51
N ILE A 429 0.17 2.30 -37.49
CA ILE A 429 -1.18 2.62 -36.98
C ILE A 429 -2.26 1.86 -37.77
N LYS A 430 -2.11 1.77 -39.10
CA LYS A 430 -3.05 1.00 -39.92
C LYS A 430 -3.03 -0.51 -39.59
N ALA A 431 -1.84 -1.07 -39.36
CA ALA A 431 -1.68 -2.49 -39.03
C ALA A 431 -2.27 -2.82 -37.66
N ILE A 432 -2.03 -1.99 -36.64
CA ILE A 432 -2.58 -2.19 -35.30
C ILE A 432 -4.09 -1.98 -35.25
N GLN A 433 -4.62 -1.04 -36.05
CA GLN A 433 -6.05 -0.87 -36.19
C GLN A 433 -6.70 -2.11 -36.82
N LEU A 434 -6.10 -2.68 -37.87
CA LEU A 434 -6.58 -3.93 -38.46
C LEU A 434 -6.55 -5.09 -37.44
N TYR A 435 -5.47 -5.20 -36.66
CA TYR A 435 -5.40 -6.18 -35.57
C TYR A 435 -6.55 -5.98 -34.58
N SER A 436 -6.78 -4.74 -34.15
CA SER A 436 -7.84 -4.37 -33.21
C SER A 436 -9.24 -4.76 -33.72
N ASP A 437 -9.52 -4.51 -35.00
CA ASP A 437 -10.78 -4.91 -35.62
C ASP A 437 -10.93 -6.44 -35.72
N MET A 438 -9.85 -7.18 -35.98
CA MET A 438 -9.86 -8.64 -36.05
C MET A 438 -10.04 -9.30 -34.68
N THR A 439 -9.54 -8.70 -33.60
CA THR A 439 -9.59 -9.27 -32.25
C THR A 439 -10.74 -8.72 -31.41
N GLY A 440 -11.43 -7.68 -31.87
CA GLY A 440 -12.42 -6.96 -31.09
C GLY A 440 -11.82 -6.13 -29.94
N THR A 441 -10.53 -5.79 -30.05
CA THR A 441 -9.83 -4.94 -29.08
C THR A 441 -10.08 -3.47 -29.40
N ASP A 442 -10.24 -2.62 -28.39
CA ASP A 442 -10.34 -1.17 -28.59
C ASP A 442 -9.00 -0.59 -29.06
N CYS A 443 -9.02 0.39 -29.95
CA CYS A 443 -7.84 1.17 -30.34
C CYS A 443 -8.07 2.64 -29.98
N ILE A 444 -7.17 3.20 -29.18
CA ILE A 444 -7.24 4.57 -28.65
C ILE A 444 -6.02 5.33 -29.13
N ALA A 445 -6.21 6.46 -29.81
CA ALA A 445 -5.10 7.37 -30.15
C ALA A 445 -4.90 8.43 -29.08
N GLU A 446 -3.70 8.50 -28.50
CA GLU A 446 -3.33 9.52 -27.52
C GLU A 446 -2.63 10.73 -28.12
N GLY A 447 -2.67 11.85 -27.40
CA GLY A 447 -1.96 13.06 -27.80
C GLY A 447 -2.58 13.78 -29.00
N VAL A 448 -3.83 13.48 -29.39
CA VAL A 448 -4.52 14.15 -30.49
C VAL A 448 -4.73 15.63 -30.16
N ASP A 449 -3.97 16.51 -30.81
CA ASP A 449 -3.92 17.95 -30.52
C ASP A 449 -4.35 18.84 -31.70
N SER A 450 -4.67 18.25 -32.85
CA SER A 450 -5.23 18.94 -34.01
C SER A 450 -6.40 18.18 -34.64
N GLU A 451 -7.26 18.93 -35.35
CA GLU A 451 -8.37 18.38 -36.13
C GLU A 451 -7.86 17.47 -37.27
N GLU A 452 -6.78 17.85 -37.93
CA GLU A 452 -6.17 17.04 -38.99
C GLU A 452 -5.74 15.65 -38.48
N LYS A 453 -5.10 15.58 -37.31
CA LYS A 453 -4.71 14.29 -36.71
C LYS A 453 -5.96 13.45 -36.40
N PHE A 454 -6.99 14.07 -35.82
CA PHE A 454 -8.26 13.41 -35.50
C PHE A 454 -8.92 12.81 -36.75
N GLU A 455 -9.10 13.61 -37.81
CA GLU A 455 -9.76 13.18 -39.04
C GLU A 455 -8.99 12.05 -39.75
N LYS A 456 -7.66 12.13 -39.82
CA LYS A 456 -6.83 11.10 -40.44
C LYS A 456 -6.85 9.79 -39.66
N LEU A 457 -6.78 9.85 -38.33
CA LEU A 457 -6.89 8.66 -37.48
C LEU A 457 -8.29 8.03 -37.56
N ALA A 458 -9.35 8.85 -37.61
CA ALA A 458 -10.71 8.37 -37.83
C ALA A 458 -10.86 7.69 -39.20
N ALA A 459 -10.27 8.26 -40.26
CA ALA A 459 -10.25 7.66 -41.59
C ALA A 459 -9.46 6.33 -41.64
N LEU A 460 -8.47 6.15 -40.76
CA LEU A 460 -7.76 4.89 -40.56
C LEU A 460 -8.60 3.82 -39.83
N GLY A 461 -9.73 4.22 -39.23
CA GLY A 461 -10.64 3.33 -38.49
C GLY A 461 -10.47 3.37 -36.98
N VAL A 462 -9.57 4.22 -36.45
CA VAL A 462 -9.41 4.40 -35.00
C VAL A 462 -10.73 4.87 -34.40
N LYS A 463 -11.18 4.20 -33.33
CA LYS A 463 -12.53 4.41 -32.77
C LYS A 463 -12.56 5.41 -31.64
N ASN A 464 -11.47 5.49 -30.87
CA ASN A 464 -11.40 6.27 -29.64
C ASN A 464 -10.20 7.22 -29.65
N PHE A 465 -10.36 8.39 -29.05
CA PHE A 465 -9.41 9.49 -29.14
C PHE A 465 -9.24 10.19 -27.80
N GLN A 466 -8.00 10.57 -27.50
CA GLN A 466 -7.64 11.32 -26.31
C GLN A 466 -6.59 12.37 -26.65
N GLY A 467 -6.79 13.60 -26.21
CA GLY A 467 -5.79 14.64 -26.43
C GLY A 467 -6.33 16.06 -26.27
N TYR A 468 -5.45 17.04 -26.45
CA TYR A 468 -5.75 18.45 -26.18
C TYR A 468 -6.71 19.07 -27.19
N TYR A 469 -6.87 18.49 -28.38
CA TYR A 469 -7.90 18.89 -29.34
C TYR A 469 -9.31 18.67 -28.76
N LEU A 470 -9.48 17.62 -27.96
CA LEU A 470 -10.73 17.29 -27.29
C LEU A 470 -10.83 18.02 -25.95
N SER A 471 -9.94 17.69 -25.01
CA SER A 471 -9.88 18.33 -23.71
C SER A 471 -8.57 18.04 -22.99
N ARG A 472 -8.14 19.01 -22.19
CA ARG A 472 -7.13 18.78 -21.15
C ARG A 472 -7.75 18.00 -19.99
N ALA A 473 -6.90 17.42 -19.15
CA ALA A 473 -7.33 16.82 -17.90
C ALA A 473 -7.93 17.88 -16.96
N VAL A 474 -9.10 17.58 -16.39
CA VAL A 474 -9.86 18.47 -15.51
C VAL A 474 -9.92 17.95 -14.09
N LYS A 475 -10.25 18.81 -13.13
CA LYS A 475 -10.48 18.38 -11.75
C LYS A 475 -11.87 17.72 -11.59
N GLU A 476 -12.07 17.06 -10.46
CA GLU A 476 -13.32 16.35 -10.15
C GLU A 476 -14.56 17.25 -10.20
N ASP A 477 -14.44 18.51 -9.75
CA ASP A 477 -15.51 19.51 -9.74
C ASP A 477 -15.94 19.97 -11.15
N GLU A 478 -15.12 19.73 -12.17
CA GLU A 478 -15.42 20.04 -13.56
C GLU A 478 -15.97 18.84 -14.35
N LEU A 479 -15.97 17.63 -13.77
CA LEU A 479 -16.40 16.41 -14.46
C LEU A 479 -17.85 16.49 -14.97
N ASP A 480 -18.80 17.04 -14.19
CA ASP A 480 -20.20 17.13 -14.61
C ASP A 480 -20.38 18.09 -15.80
N ARG A 481 -19.52 19.11 -15.90
CA ARG A 481 -19.47 20.00 -17.06
C ARG A 481 -18.93 19.24 -18.28
N MET A 482 -17.86 18.48 -18.12
CA MET A 482 -17.27 17.65 -19.17
C MET A 482 -18.27 16.63 -19.71
N VAL A 483 -18.95 15.88 -18.83
CA VAL A 483 -19.97 14.90 -19.25
C VAL A 483 -21.05 15.55 -20.10
N ARG A 484 -21.52 16.76 -19.76
CA ARG A 484 -22.54 17.48 -20.56
C ARG A 484 -22.03 17.92 -21.93
N LEU A 485 -20.77 18.35 -22.02
CA LEU A 485 -20.15 18.79 -23.28
C LEU A 485 -19.97 17.65 -24.28
N PHE A 486 -19.76 16.42 -23.79
CA PHE A 486 -19.43 15.25 -24.59
C PHE A 486 -20.51 14.14 -24.46
N SER A 487 -21.76 14.48 -24.17
CA SER A 487 -22.85 13.51 -23.98
C SER A 487 -23.46 12.98 -25.27
#